data_AF-A0AA93DMG3-F1
#
_entry.id   AF-A0AA93DMG3-F1
#
_cell.length_a   1.000
_cell.length_b   1.000
_cell.length_c   1.000
_cell.angle_alpha   90.00
_cell.angle_beta   90.00
_cell.angle_gamma   90.00
#
_symmetry.space_group_name_H-M   'P 1'
#
loop_
_entity.id
_entity.type
_entity.pdbx_description
1 polymer ?
#
loop_
_entity_poly.entity_id
_entity_poly.type
_entity_poly.pdbx_seq_one_letter_code
_entity_poly.pdbx_strand_id
1 'polypeptide(L)'
;MLGLEAMAIVNQGPDKIESVFNNVSQPIERSLSDFDRSHGNSISKKQASNALKVIYRVMAPVERSCEKYKEFIDILSNGTDEGIAALDIQRSDIDKLNDQINQIDRGITRLLYTFFVAENNKAWLPHLTTLMTMKNHALNTFIEYKKLTMALATLGTQFLPLEYEEAEEFSDEELAAFKKSVEDSHKRLGMEPPVWKTA
;
A
#
# COMPACT_ATOMS: atom_id res chain seq x y z
N MET A 1 0.87 -23.98 8.93
CA MET A 1 1.47 -22.64 9.04
C MET A 1 1.33 -21.99 7.69
N LEU A 2 0.66 -20.85 7.63
CA LEU A 2 0.46 -20.09 6.40
C LEU A 2 1.50 -18.97 6.43
N GLY A 3 2.59 -19.11 5.67
CA GLY A 3 3.57 -18.02 5.49
C GLY A 3 2.96 -16.82 4.75
N LEU A 4 3.74 -15.78 4.48
CA LEU A 4 3.35 -14.62 3.66
C LEU A 4 2.85 -15.02 2.26
N GLU A 5 3.04 -16.26 1.81
CA GLU A 5 2.34 -16.83 0.66
C GLU A 5 0.80 -16.74 0.79
N ALA A 6 0.26 -16.67 2.00
CA ALA A 6 -1.15 -16.34 2.23
C ALA A 6 -1.50 -14.86 1.98
N MET A 7 -0.51 -13.95 1.98
CA MET A 7 -0.67 -12.61 1.43
C MET A 7 -0.79 -12.64 -0.10
N ALA A 8 -0.22 -13.65 -0.78
CA ALA A 8 -0.45 -13.87 -2.21
C ALA A 8 -1.89 -14.31 -2.55
N ILE A 9 -2.61 -14.91 -1.60
CA ILE A 9 -4.06 -15.24 -1.77
C ILE A 9 -4.92 -13.96 -1.69
N VAL A 10 -4.42 -12.89 -1.07
CA VAL A 10 -5.03 -11.55 -1.05
C VAL A 10 -4.41 -10.62 -2.11
N ASN A 11 -3.27 -11.03 -2.70
CA ASN A 11 -2.59 -10.35 -3.80
C ASN A 11 -3.31 -10.64 -5.12
N GLN A 12 -4.47 -10.01 -5.23
CA GLN A 12 -5.11 -9.83 -6.50
C GLN A 12 -4.23 -8.86 -7.31
N GLY A 13 -3.40 -9.39 -8.21
CA GLY A 13 -2.43 -8.64 -9.02
C GLY A 13 -3.00 -7.39 -9.71
N PRO A 14 -2.14 -6.54 -10.30
CA PRO A 14 -2.48 -5.17 -10.72
C PRO A 14 -3.81 -5.02 -11.46
N ASP A 15 -4.09 -5.93 -12.40
CA ASP A 15 -5.31 -5.95 -13.21
C ASP A 15 -6.59 -6.07 -12.38
N LYS A 16 -6.50 -6.66 -11.19
CA LYS A 16 -7.63 -6.86 -10.29
C LYS A 16 -7.90 -5.63 -9.43
N ILE A 17 -6.90 -4.88 -8.97
CA ILE A 17 -7.12 -3.60 -8.27
C ILE A 17 -7.81 -2.62 -9.22
N GLU A 18 -7.30 -2.48 -10.43
CA GLU A 18 -7.93 -1.63 -11.45
C GLU A 18 -9.36 -2.11 -11.79
N SER A 19 -9.58 -3.43 -11.89
CA SER A 19 -10.91 -4.01 -12.07
C SER A 19 -11.85 -3.67 -10.91
N VAL A 20 -11.41 -3.73 -9.65
CA VAL A 20 -12.22 -3.32 -8.49
C VAL A 20 -12.62 -1.86 -8.61
N PHE A 21 -11.68 -0.95 -8.90
CA PHE A 21 -12.01 0.47 -9.11
C PHE A 21 -12.98 0.67 -10.29
N ASN A 22 -12.78 -0.02 -11.41
CA ASN A 22 -13.70 -0.02 -12.56
C ASN A 22 -15.11 -0.51 -12.16
N ASN A 23 -15.21 -1.54 -11.34
CA ASN A 23 -16.49 -2.10 -10.89
C ASN A 23 -17.23 -1.17 -9.93
N VAL A 24 -16.52 -0.31 -9.19
CA VAL A 24 -17.12 0.76 -8.39
C VAL A 24 -17.50 1.96 -9.26
N SER A 25 -16.67 2.31 -10.25
CA SER A 25 -16.88 3.50 -11.08
C SER A 25 -17.97 3.30 -12.14
N GLN A 26 -18.03 2.14 -12.80
CA GLN A 26 -18.97 1.88 -13.91
C GLN A 26 -20.46 2.12 -13.58
N PRO A 27 -20.99 1.70 -12.41
CA PRO A 27 -22.37 1.99 -12.04
C PRO A 27 -22.67 3.50 -11.91
N ILE A 28 -21.63 4.31 -11.68
CA ILE A 28 -21.70 5.76 -11.48
C ILE A 28 -21.46 6.52 -12.80
N GLU A 29 -20.48 6.10 -13.60
CA GLU A 29 -19.97 6.75 -14.83
C GLU A 29 -20.88 6.59 -16.07
N ARG A 30 -22.12 6.10 -15.91
CA ARG A 30 -22.98 5.76 -17.05
C ARG A 30 -23.13 6.91 -18.06
N SER A 31 -23.14 6.54 -19.34
CA SER A 31 -23.19 7.49 -20.45
C SER A 31 -24.51 8.27 -20.43
N LEU A 32 -24.49 9.53 -20.89
CA LEU A 32 -25.69 10.35 -21.03
C LEU A 32 -26.78 9.64 -21.86
N SER A 33 -26.38 8.85 -22.87
CA SER A 33 -27.26 8.04 -23.72
C SER A 33 -28.01 6.91 -22.99
N ASP A 34 -27.50 6.43 -21.85
CA ASP A 34 -28.17 5.40 -21.04
C ASP A 34 -29.35 5.95 -20.23
N PHE A 35 -29.43 7.27 -20.09
CA PHE A 35 -30.54 7.96 -19.42
C PHE A 35 -31.69 8.31 -20.37
N ASP A 36 -31.41 8.39 -21.69
CA ASP A 36 -32.29 8.99 -22.69
C ASP A 36 -33.45 8.10 -23.17
N ARG A 37 -33.46 6.80 -22.83
CA ARG A 37 -34.45 5.86 -23.41
C ARG A 37 -35.72 5.63 -22.60
N SER A 38 -35.86 6.13 -21.37
CA SER A 38 -37.11 5.92 -20.61
C SER A 38 -37.38 6.83 -19.41
N HIS A 39 -36.42 7.62 -18.92
CA HIS A 39 -36.60 8.44 -17.72
C HIS A 39 -36.02 9.83 -17.96
N GLY A 40 -36.88 10.83 -18.16
CA GLY A 40 -36.48 12.20 -18.44
C GLY A 40 -35.30 12.65 -17.57
N ASN A 41 -34.13 12.77 -18.18
CA ASN A 41 -32.89 13.32 -17.63
C ASN A 41 -32.51 12.87 -16.21
N SER A 42 -32.98 11.72 -15.71
CA SER A 42 -32.81 11.33 -14.30
C SER A 42 -32.71 9.82 -14.09
N ILE A 43 -31.94 9.44 -13.07
CA ILE A 43 -31.76 8.05 -12.68
C ILE A 43 -33.01 7.57 -11.94
N SER A 44 -33.47 6.36 -12.23
CA SER A 44 -34.55 5.73 -11.43
C SER A 44 -34.06 5.30 -10.06
N LYS A 45 -34.94 5.28 -9.06
CA LYS A 45 -34.64 4.75 -7.72
C LYS A 45 -34.08 3.32 -7.75
N LYS A 46 -34.55 2.48 -8.69
CA LYS A 46 -34.06 1.12 -8.88
C LYS A 46 -32.60 1.10 -9.36
N GLN A 47 -32.23 1.98 -10.29
CA GLN A 47 -30.85 2.10 -10.77
C GLN A 47 -29.92 2.59 -9.66
N ALA A 48 -30.30 3.64 -8.91
CA ALA A 48 -29.50 4.12 -7.78
C ALA A 48 -29.32 3.05 -6.69
N SER A 49 -30.39 2.31 -6.36
CA SER A 49 -30.31 1.19 -5.40
C SER A 49 -29.44 0.04 -5.91
N ASN A 50 -29.48 -0.26 -7.20
CA ASN A 50 -28.62 -1.28 -7.79
C ASN A 50 -27.14 -0.88 -7.77
N ALA A 51 -26.83 0.38 -8.07
CA ALA A 51 -25.47 0.90 -7.97
C ALA A 51 -24.93 0.76 -6.54
N LEU A 52 -25.73 1.14 -5.53
CA LEU A 52 -25.38 0.96 -4.12
C LEU A 52 -25.06 -0.51 -3.79
N LYS A 53 -25.94 -1.44 -4.19
CA LYS A 53 -25.71 -2.88 -3.96
C LYS A 53 -24.44 -3.40 -4.61
N VAL A 54 -24.13 -2.94 -5.82
CA VAL A 54 -22.89 -3.33 -6.52
C VAL A 54 -21.69 -2.83 -5.73
N ILE A 55 -21.69 -1.58 -5.28
CA ILE A 55 -20.57 -1.01 -4.52
C ILE A 55 -20.34 -1.79 -3.23
N TYR A 56 -21.38 -2.05 -2.42
CA TYR A 56 -21.24 -2.87 -1.21
C TYR A 56 -20.70 -4.28 -1.51
N ARG A 57 -21.17 -4.91 -2.58
CA ARG A 57 -20.67 -6.23 -3.00
C ARG A 57 -19.20 -6.19 -3.39
N VAL A 58 -18.75 -5.13 -4.06
CA VAL A 58 -17.36 -4.94 -4.49
C VAL A 58 -16.46 -4.56 -3.32
N MET A 59 -16.98 -3.85 -2.31
CA MET A 59 -16.23 -3.48 -1.09
C MET A 59 -16.04 -4.64 -0.11
N ALA A 60 -17.00 -5.56 0.01
CA ALA A 60 -16.92 -6.65 1.00
C ALA A 60 -15.65 -7.53 0.92
N PRO A 61 -15.07 -7.85 -0.25
CA PRO A 61 -13.75 -8.48 -0.33
C PRO A 61 -12.59 -7.59 0.12
N VAL A 62 -12.66 -6.28 -0.13
CA VAL A 62 -11.64 -5.30 0.30
C VAL A 62 -11.64 -5.20 1.82
N GLU A 63 -12.81 -5.09 2.44
CA GLU A 63 -12.97 -5.07 3.89
C GLU A 63 -12.41 -6.33 4.56
N ARG A 64 -12.69 -7.51 3.98
CA ARG A 64 -12.09 -8.77 4.44
C ARG A 64 -10.56 -8.79 4.31
N SER A 65 -10.01 -8.06 3.34
CA SER A 65 -8.56 -7.92 3.18
C SER A 65 -7.99 -6.98 4.25
N CYS A 66 -8.71 -5.89 4.57
CA CYS A 66 -8.36 -5.01 5.68
C CYS A 66 -8.30 -5.76 7.02
N GLU A 67 -9.28 -6.60 7.33
CA GLU A 67 -9.27 -7.39 8.57
C GLU A 67 -8.05 -8.32 8.66
N LYS A 68 -7.69 -8.99 7.56
CA LYS A 68 -6.46 -9.79 7.51
C LYS A 68 -5.20 -8.96 7.68
N TYR A 69 -5.14 -7.77 7.10
CA TYR A 69 -3.98 -6.89 7.26
C TYR A 69 -3.83 -6.41 8.69
N LYS A 70 -4.93 -6.18 9.42
CA LYS A 70 -4.90 -5.88 10.85
C LYS A 70 -4.29 -7.04 11.64
N GLU A 71 -4.67 -8.28 11.34
CA GLU A 71 -4.08 -9.48 11.96
C GLU A 71 -2.57 -9.56 11.73
N PHE A 72 -2.10 -9.34 10.49
CA PHE A 72 -0.66 -9.35 10.19
C PHE A 72 0.09 -8.21 10.87
N ILE A 73 -0.48 -7.01 10.89
CA ILE A 73 0.11 -5.86 11.60
C ILE A 73 0.24 -6.17 13.09
N ASP A 74 -0.74 -6.83 13.70
CA ASP A 74 -0.68 -7.23 15.11
C ASP A 74 0.44 -8.24 15.36
N ILE A 75 0.59 -9.26 14.50
CA ILE A 75 1.71 -10.21 14.58
C ILE A 75 3.06 -9.49 14.47
N LEU A 76 3.20 -8.56 13.53
CA LEU A 76 4.46 -7.83 13.33
C LEU A 76 4.77 -6.83 14.45
N SER A 77 3.74 -6.25 15.06
CA SER A 77 3.91 -5.25 16.12
C SER A 77 4.11 -5.87 17.50
N ASN A 78 3.41 -6.98 17.77
CA ASN A 78 3.22 -7.53 19.12
C ASN A 78 3.46 -9.05 19.21
N GLY A 79 3.76 -9.73 18.11
CA GLY A 79 3.93 -11.18 18.06
C GLY A 79 5.24 -11.68 18.67
N THR A 80 5.37 -12.99 18.82
CA THR A 80 6.64 -13.63 19.21
C THR A 80 7.56 -13.78 18.01
N ASP A 81 8.86 -13.94 18.26
CA ASP A 81 9.86 -14.16 17.21
C ASP A 81 9.51 -15.35 16.31
N GLU A 82 8.94 -16.44 16.87
CA GLU A 82 8.48 -17.58 16.07
C GLU A 82 7.25 -17.23 15.21
N GLY A 83 6.34 -16.40 15.74
CA GLY A 83 5.17 -15.92 15.01
C GLY A 83 5.56 -15.01 13.84
N ILE A 84 6.55 -14.15 14.04
CA ILE A 84 7.10 -13.27 13.01
C ILE A 84 7.93 -14.07 12.00
N ALA A 85 8.78 -14.99 12.43
CA ALA A 85 9.56 -15.85 11.53
C ALA A 85 8.65 -16.73 10.66
N ALA A 86 7.52 -17.20 11.20
CA ALA A 86 6.53 -17.96 10.44
C ALA A 86 5.87 -17.15 9.32
N LEU A 87 5.95 -15.82 9.36
CA LEU A 87 5.50 -14.97 8.26
C LEU A 87 6.42 -15.08 7.04
N ASP A 88 7.69 -15.46 7.16
CA ASP A 88 8.62 -15.61 6.02
C ASP A 88 8.62 -14.39 5.08
N ILE A 89 8.92 -13.21 5.63
CA ILE A 89 8.84 -11.94 4.91
C ILE A 89 9.99 -11.83 3.92
N GLN A 90 9.66 -11.71 2.62
CA GLN A 90 10.66 -11.53 1.57
C GLN A 90 10.65 -10.10 1.01
N ARG A 91 11.80 -9.66 0.48
CA ARG A 91 11.92 -8.32 -0.12
C ARG A 91 10.88 -8.10 -1.23
N SER A 92 10.65 -9.13 -2.06
CA SER A 92 9.66 -9.08 -3.15
C SER A 92 8.23 -8.86 -2.68
N ASP A 93 7.89 -9.22 -1.44
CA ASP A 93 6.55 -8.99 -0.90
C ASP A 93 6.36 -7.53 -0.52
N ILE A 94 7.39 -6.90 0.05
CA ILE A 94 7.41 -5.47 0.35
C ILE A 94 7.29 -4.65 -0.94
N ASP A 95 8.02 -5.02 -1.99
CA ASP A 95 7.95 -4.33 -3.28
C ASP A 95 6.54 -4.44 -3.90
N LYS A 96 5.89 -5.61 -3.81
CA LYS A 96 4.49 -5.79 -4.25
C LYS A 96 3.52 -4.92 -3.44
N LEU A 97 3.69 -4.82 -2.12
CA LEU A 97 2.86 -3.95 -1.28
C LEU A 97 3.03 -2.48 -1.67
N ASN A 98 4.25 -2.03 -1.96
CA ASN A 98 4.54 -0.68 -2.45
C ASN A 98 3.89 -0.40 -3.80
N ASP A 99 3.94 -1.36 -4.74
CA ASP A 99 3.23 -1.23 -6.01
C ASP A 99 1.70 -1.14 -5.84
N GLN A 100 1.14 -1.93 -4.93
CA GLN A 100 -0.29 -1.87 -4.60
C GLN A 100 -0.68 -0.51 -4.02
N ILE A 101 0.12 0.07 -3.12
CA ILE A 101 -0.13 1.40 -2.55
C ILE A 101 -0.26 2.45 -3.66
N ASN A 102 0.64 2.42 -4.65
CA ASN A 102 0.61 3.34 -5.79
C ASN A 102 -0.66 3.16 -6.64
N GLN A 103 -1.09 1.92 -6.86
CA GLN A 103 -2.31 1.63 -7.63
C GLN A 103 -3.57 2.05 -6.89
N ILE A 104 -3.65 1.78 -5.59
CA ILE A 104 -4.76 2.21 -4.73
C ILE A 104 -4.85 3.74 -4.73
N ASP A 105 -3.71 4.44 -4.64
CA ASP A 105 -3.68 5.90 -4.68
C ASP A 105 -4.27 6.46 -5.99
N ARG A 106 -3.81 5.95 -7.14
CA ARG A 106 -4.36 6.31 -8.45
C ARG A 106 -5.85 6.00 -8.56
N GLY A 107 -6.28 4.84 -8.05
CA GLY A 107 -7.67 4.42 -8.04
C GLY A 107 -8.56 5.32 -7.19
N ILE A 108 -8.09 5.75 -6.00
CA ILE A 108 -8.78 6.71 -5.14
C ILE A 108 -8.94 8.04 -5.85
N THR A 109 -7.89 8.57 -6.50
CA THR A 109 -7.97 9.81 -7.27
C THR A 109 -9.00 9.71 -8.39
N ARG A 110 -9.01 8.60 -9.13
CA ARG A 110 -10.02 8.36 -10.17
C ARG A 110 -11.43 8.32 -9.58
N LEU A 111 -11.62 7.61 -8.48
CA LEU A 111 -12.93 7.46 -7.85
C LEU A 111 -13.45 8.80 -7.30
N LEU A 112 -12.57 9.63 -6.74
CA LEU A 112 -12.90 11.01 -6.35
C LEU A 112 -13.41 11.80 -7.56
N TYR A 113 -12.75 11.70 -8.72
CA TYR A 113 -13.20 12.33 -9.95
C TYR A 113 -14.54 11.78 -10.43
N THR A 114 -14.74 10.47 -10.42
CA THR A 114 -16.02 9.82 -10.77
C THR A 114 -17.18 10.37 -9.92
N PHE A 115 -17.02 10.44 -8.60
CA PHE A 115 -18.05 10.99 -7.73
C PHE A 115 -18.24 12.48 -7.92
N PHE A 116 -17.18 13.25 -8.13
CA PHE A 116 -17.28 14.68 -8.44
C PHE A 116 -18.12 14.93 -9.70
N VAL A 117 -17.88 14.18 -10.78
CA VAL A 117 -18.67 14.29 -12.02
C VAL A 117 -20.14 13.91 -11.77
N ALA A 118 -20.38 12.83 -11.02
CA ALA A 118 -21.74 12.37 -10.71
C ALA A 118 -22.51 13.37 -9.83
N GLU A 119 -21.87 14.00 -8.85
CA GLU A 119 -22.46 15.01 -7.97
C GLU A 119 -22.93 16.25 -8.75
N ASN A 120 -22.23 16.61 -9.82
CA ASN A 120 -22.56 17.73 -10.69
C ASN A 120 -23.51 17.35 -11.84
N ASN A 121 -23.88 16.08 -11.96
CA ASN A 121 -24.80 15.59 -12.98
C ASN A 121 -26.25 15.69 -12.51
N LYS A 122 -27.09 16.42 -13.26
CA LYS A 122 -28.52 16.59 -12.98
C LYS A 122 -29.26 15.26 -12.79
N ALA A 123 -28.80 14.19 -13.42
CA ALA A 123 -29.44 12.88 -13.32
C ALA A 123 -29.39 12.29 -11.90
N TRP A 124 -28.34 12.60 -11.14
CA TRP A 124 -28.14 12.11 -9.77
C TRP A 124 -28.79 12.99 -8.71
N LEU A 125 -29.24 14.21 -9.03
CA LEU A 125 -29.82 15.14 -8.05
C LEU A 125 -30.92 14.52 -7.17
N PRO A 126 -31.88 13.73 -7.70
CA PRO A 126 -32.92 13.11 -6.87
C PRO A 126 -32.38 12.03 -5.90
N HIS A 127 -31.16 11.54 -6.11
CA HIS A 127 -30.53 10.45 -5.35
C HIS A 127 -29.19 10.87 -4.74
N LEU A 128 -28.95 12.17 -4.53
CA LEU A 128 -27.68 12.70 -4.03
C LEU A 128 -27.27 12.06 -2.70
N THR A 129 -28.22 11.81 -1.80
CA THR A 129 -27.95 11.11 -0.53
C THR A 129 -27.40 9.71 -0.76
N THR A 130 -27.97 8.94 -1.70
CA THR A 130 -27.48 7.61 -2.07
C THR A 130 -26.08 7.71 -2.68
N LEU A 131 -25.83 8.72 -3.53
CA LEU A 131 -24.52 8.98 -4.11
C LEU A 131 -23.46 9.27 -3.03
N MET A 132 -23.81 10.07 -2.03
CA MET A 132 -22.92 10.36 -0.88
C MET A 132 -22.66 9.12 -0.03
N THR A 133 -23.66 8.26 0.18
CA THR A 133 -23.45 6.97 0.88
C THR A 133 -22.47 6.10 0.11
N MET A 134 -22.64 5.99 -1.21
CA MET A 134 -21.72 5.23 -2.08
C MET A 134 -20.29 5.79 -2.02
N LYS A 135 -20.15 7.12 -2.10
CA LYS A 135 -18.87 7.83 -2.02
C LYS A 135 -18.16 7.57 -0.71
N ASN A 136 -18.84 7.83 0.40
CA ASN A 136 -18.25 7.73 1.73
C ASN A 136 -17.83 6.29 2.02
N HIS A 137 -18.68 5.31 1.69
CA HIS A 137 -18.34 3.90 1.90
C HIS A 137 -17.12 3.50 1.07
N ALA A 138 -17.15 3.72 -0.25
CA ALA A 138 -16.06 3.28 -1.11
C ALA A 138 -14.73 3.99 -0.79
N LEU A 139 -14.74 5.32 -0.61
CA LEU A 139 -13.52 6.07 -0.31
C LEU A 139 -12.94 5.69 1.05
N ASN A 140 -13.77 5.58 2.10
CA ASN A 140 -13.28 5.21 3.42
C ASN A 140 -12.67 3.81 3.43
N THR A 141 -13.33 2.84 2.77
CA THR A 141 -12.80 1.47 2.66
C THR A 141 -11.46 1.43 1.93
N PHE A 142 -11.30 2.14 0.81
CA PHE A 142 -10.02 2.17 0.10
C PHE A 142 -8.93 2.96 0.81
N ILE A 143 -9.27 4.04 1.51
CA ILE A 143 -8.32 4.80 2.34
C ILE A 143 -7.81 3.93 3.49
N GLU A 144 -8.70 3.19 4.16
CA GLU A 144 -8.31 2.23 5.19
C GLU A 144 -7.43 1.12 4.60
N TYR A 145 -7.82 0.58 3.45
CA TYR A 145 -7.04 -0.45 2.77
C TYR A 145 -5.62 0.04 2.42
N LYS A 146 -5.49 1.25 1.86
CA LYS A 146 -4.19 1.89 1.60
C LYS A 146 -3.38 2.03 2.88
N LYS A 147 -3.98 2.57 3.94
CA LYS A 147 -3.32 2.79 5.24
C LYS A 147 -2.75 1.49 5.81
N LEU A 148 -3.54 0.42 5.79
CA LEU A 148 -3.11 -0.88 6.29
C LEU A 148 -2.02 -1.49 5.41
N THR A 149 -2.12 -1.35 4.08
CA THR A 149 -1.07 -1.79 3.15
C THR A 149 0.25 -1.08 3.43
N MET A 150 0.21 0.25 3.65
CA MET A 150 1.39 1.05 4.01
C MET A 150 2.01 0.62 5.36
N ALA A 151 1.17 0.40 6.37
CA ALA A 151 1.64 -0.05 7.68
C ALA A 151 2.35 -1.41 7.57
N LEU A 152 1.77 -2.33 6.81
CA LEU A 152 2.33 -3.66 6.59
C LEU A 152 3.66 -3.62 5.83
N ALA A 153 3.76 -2.81 4.77
CA ALA A 153 5.01 -2.62 4.03
C ALA A 153 6.10 -2.02 4.94
N THR A 154 5.73 -1.03 5.76
CA THR A 154 6.65 -0.35 6.68
C THR A 154 7.17 -1.32 7.75
N LEU A 155 6.28 -2.05 8.42
CA LEU A 155 6.66 -3.01 9.45
C LEU A 155 7.44 -4.18 8.85
N GLY A 156 6.98 -4.74 7.73
CA GLY A 156 7.66 -5.86 7.09
C GLY A 156 9.09 -5.52 6.65
N THR A 157 9.35 -4.28 6.24
CA THR A 157 10.71 -3.82 5.92
C THR A 157 11.67 -3.92 7.10
N GLN A 158 11.19 -3.75 8.34
CA GLN A 158 12.03 -3.81 9.55
C GLN A 158 12.55 -5.23 9.84
N PHE A 159 11.90 -6.25 9.29
CA PHE A 159 12.24 -7.65 9.47
C PHE A 159 13.00 -8.24 8.27
N LEU A 160 13.30 -7.43 7.26
CA LEU A 160 14.18 -7.86 6.18
C LEU A 160 15.62 -7.93 6.68
N PRO A 161 16.42 -8.90 6.21
CA PRO A 161 17.85 -8.92 6.46
C PRO A 161 18.47 -7.60 6.04
N LEU A 162 19.26 -6.98 6.94
CA LEU A 162 20.08 -5.84 6.58
C LEU A 162 21.17 -6.33 5.62
N GLU A 163 21.02 -6.01 4.34
CA GLU A 163 22.14 -6.04 3.41
C GLU A 163 23.07 -4.91 3.80
N TYR A 164 24.04 -5.22 4.67
CA TYR A 164 25.25 -4.41 4.72
C TYR A 164 25.93 -4.64 3.36
N GLU A 165 26.09 -3.58 2.56
CA GLU A 165 27.17 -3.59 1.58
C GLU A 165 28.41 -4.05 2.36
N GLU A 166 29.05 -5.13 1.90
CA GLU A 166 30.32 -5.56 2.48
C GLU A 166 31.15 -4.29 2.66
N ALA A 167 31.57 -4.01 3.90
CA ALA A 167 32.31 -2.79 4.19
C ALA A 167 33.44 -2.73 3.15
N GLU A 168 33.40 -1.72 2.26
CA GLU A 168 34.44 -1.55 1.26
C GLU A 168 35.77 -1.65 2.02
N GLU A 169 36.51 -2.73 1.75
CA GLU A 169 37.81 -2.88 2.38
C GLU A 169 38.61 -1.65 1.96
N PHE A 170 39.12 -0.90 2.93
CA PHE A 170 40.00 0.23 2.64
C PHE A 170 41.06 -0.23 1.66
N SER A 171 41.23 0.49 0.56
CA SER A 171 42.35 0.23 -0.33
C SER A 171 43.66 0.32 0.46
N ASP A 172 44.69 -0.39 0.02
CA ASP A 172 46.01 -0.34 0.68
C ASP A 172 46.53 1.10 0.85
N GLU A 173 46.18 1.98 -0.09
CA GLU A 173 46.52 3.41 -0.07
C GLU A 173 45.75 4.17 1.04
N GLU A 174 44.44 3.93 1.18
CA GLU A 174 43.62 4.54 2.24
C GLU A 174 44.01 4.02 3.62
N LEU A 175 44.29 2.72 3.74
CA LEU A 175 44.74 2.11 4.97
C LEU A 175 46.10 2.67 5.39
N ALA A 176 47.04 2.87 4.44
CA ALA A 176 48.33 3.48 4.71
C ALA A 176 48.19 4.95 5.11
N ALA A 177 47.32 5.72 4.45
CA ALA A 177 47.04 7.11 4.78
C ALA A 177 46.43 7.25 6.19
N PHE A 178 45.49 6.36 6.54
CA PHE A 178 44.89 6.31 7.86
C PHE A 178 45.92 5.98 8.94
N LYS A 179 46.73 4.93 8.76
CA LYS A 179 47.79 4.55 9.70
C LYS A 179 48.76 5.70 9.96
N LYS A 180 49.19 6.37 8.88
CA LYS A 180 50.07 7.54 8.95
C LYS A 180 49.43 8.71 9.71
N SER A 181 48.17 9.02 9.45
CA SER A 181 47.43 10.08 10.16
C SER A 181 47.35 9.82 11.68
N VAL A 182 47.13 8.56 12.06
CA VAL A 182 47.08 8.14 13.45
C VAL A 182 48.46 8.23 14.11
N GLU A 183 49.53 7.81 13.43
CA GLU A 183 50.91 7.92 13.91
C GLU A 183 51.35 9.38 14.07
N ASP A 184 51.05 10.25 13.10
CA ASP A 184 51.34 11.68 13.17
C ASP A 184 50.57 12.37 14.31
N SER A 185 49.38 11.87 14.66
CA SER A 185 48.60 12.35 15.79
C SER A 185 49.21 11.92 17.13
N HIS A 186 49.66 10.66 17.26
CA HIS A 186 50.37 10.19 18.46
C HIS A 186 51.67 10.96 18.67
N LYS A 187 52.43 11.21 17.59
CA LYS A 187 53.64 12.02 17.64
C LYS A 187 53.37 13.45 18.09
N ARG A 188 52.31 14.09 17.58
CA ARG A 188 51.89 15.44 18.02
C ARG A 188 51.47 15.49 19.48
N LEU A 189 50.85 14.42 19.98
CA LEU A 189 50.36 14.32 21.36
C LEU A 189 51.41 13.76 22.34
N GLY A 190 52.63 13.44 21.88
CA GLY A 190 53.68 12.87 22.72
C GLY A 190 53.37 11.46 23.22
N MET A 191 52.50 10.73 22.52
CA MET A 191 52.10 9.36 22.84
C MET A 191 52.96 8.35 22.07
N GLU A 192 53.10 7.14 22.62
CA GLU A 192 53.75 6.04 21.90
C GLU A 192 52.95 5.65 20.64
N PRO A 193 53.61 5.35 19.51
CA PRO A 193 52.92 4.98 18.29
C PRO A 193 52.15 3.66 18.44
N PRO A 194 50.97 3.53 17.81
CA PRO A 194 50.15 2.33 17.92
C PRO A 194 50.80 1.14 17.21
N VAL A 195 50.66 -0.04 17.81
CA VAL A 195 51.11 -1.31 17.21
C VAL A 195 49.98 -1.88 16.37
N TRP A 196 50.12 -1.79 15.05
CA TRP A 196 49.18 -2.38 14.11
C TRP A 196 49.37 -3.91 14.06
N LYS A 197 48.32 -4.67 14.37
CA LYS A 197 48.32 -6.11 14.11
C LYS A 197 48.12 -6.33 12.60
N THR A 198 48.99 -7.12 11.99
CA THR A 198 48.73 -7.68 10.65
C THR A 198 47.60 -8.69 10.78
N ALA A 199 46.61 -8.58 9.89
CA ALA A 199 45.60 -9.61 9.69
C ALA A 199 46.25 -10.90 9.16
#